data_AF-A0A382TV67-F1
#
_entry.id   AF-A0A382TV67-F1
#
_cell.length_a   1.000
_cell.length_b   1.000
_cell.length_c   1.000
_cell.angle_alpha   90.00
_cell.angle_beta   90.00
_cell.angle_gamma   90.00
#
_symmetry.space_group_name_H-M   'P 1'
#
loop_
_entity.id
_entity.type
_entity.pdbx_description
1 polymer ?
#
loop_
_entity_poly.entity_id
_entity_poly.type
_entity_poly.pdbx_seq_one_letter_code
_entity_poly.pdbx_strand_id
1 'polypeptide(L)'
;QRIPFGTSRPRLVSVLCAGPIIYIGVGILAVLSGGNFLDYGALPLGFFIEAPSHIRAVGTLAIEVGVTLGVAGAVLLIFEALSSVGPEDDASMEDA
;
A
#
# COMPACT_ATOMS: atom_id res chain seq x y z
N GLN A 1 3.37 7.03 28.12
CA GLN A 1 4.30 5.93 27.77
C GLN A 1 4.65 6.09 26.28
N ARG A 2 5.80 6.71 25.95
CA ARG A 2 6.21 6.95 24.54
C ARG A 2 6.47 5.61 23.86
N ILE A 3 5.61 5.24 22.92
CA ILE A 3 5.88 4.15 21.98
C ILE A 3 7.05 4.61 21.09
N PRO A 4 8.21 3.94 21.10
CA PRO A 4 9.41 4.38 20.40
C PRO A 4 9.36 3.96 18.92
N PHE A 5 8.34 4.37 18.18
CA PHE A 5 8.33 4.24 16.72
C PHE A 5 8.93 5.51 16.14
N GLY A 6 10.24 5.49 15.89
CA GLY A 6 10.98 6.55 15.18
C GLY A 6 10.66 6.60 13.69
N THR A 7 9.38 6.63 13.32
CA THR A 7 8.96 6.61 11.92
C THR A 7 8.72 8.03 11.42
N SER A 8 9.62 8.55 10.60
CA SER A 8 9.47 9.87 9.97
C SER A 8 8.27 9.88 9.01
N ARG A 9 7.42 10.92 9.07
CA ARG A 9 6.30 11.17 8.12
C ARG A 9 6.58 10.78 6.66
N PRO A 10 7.69 11.20 6.03
CA PRO A 10 7.96 10.85 4.62
C PRO A 10 8.08 9.34 4.37
N ARG A 11 8.51 8.54 5.36
CA ARG A 11 8.57 7.08 5.23
C ARG A 11 7.18 6.46 5.28
N LEU A 12 6.28 6.95 6.14
CA LEU A 12 4.90 6.48 6.20
C LEU A 12 4.15 6.77 4.90
N VAL A 13 4.33 7.96 4.35
CA VAL A 13 3.78 8.33 3.04
C VAL A 13 4.33 7.44 1.94
N SER A 14 5.62 7.09 1.99
CA SER A 14 6.22 6.17 1.02
C SER A 14 5.57 4.78 1.05
N VAL A 15 5.31 4.23 2.25
CA VAL A 15 4.61 2.94 2.41
C VAL A 15 3.16 3.02 1.94
N LEU A 16 2.45 4.11 2.28
CA LEU A 16 1.09 4.36 1.80
C LEU A 16 1.03 4.37 0.27
N CYS A 17 1.95 5.08 -0.40
CA CYS A 17 1.97 5.19 -1.86
C CYS A 17 2.44 3.90 -2.55
N ALA A 18 3.33 3.13 -1.92
CA ALA A 18 3.84 1.88 -2.49
C ALA A 18 2.71 0.86 -2.74
N GLY A 19 1.71 0.79 -1.85
CA GLY A 19 0.59 -0.15 -1.99
C GLY A 19 -0.23 0.03 -3.28
N PRO A 20 -0.82 1.21 -3.53
CA PRO A 20 -1.53 1.54 -4.76
C PRO A 20 -0.66 1.39 -6.02
N ILE A 21 0.63 1.72 -5.94
CA ILE A 21 1.56 1.54 -7.06
C ILE A 21 1.69 0.05 -7.41
N ILE A 22 1.81 -0.83 -6.42
CA ILE A 22 1.84 -2.29 -6.65
C ILE A 22 0.51 -2.76 -7.25
N TYR A 23 -0.62 -2.31 -6.69
CA TYR A 23 -1.96 -2.66 -7.18
C TYR A 23 -2.15 -2.30 -8.66
N ILE A 24 -1.84 -1.05 -9.01
CA ILE A 24 -1.96 -0.55 -10.39
C ILE A 24 -0.94 -1.26 -11.29
N GLY A 25 0.30 -1.46 -10.82
CA GLY A 25 1.35 -2.14 -11.58
C GLY A 25 0.96 -3.56 -11.97
N VAL A 26 0.43 -4.34 -11.02
CA VAL A 26 -0.07 -5.72 -11.30
C VAL A 26 -1.21 -5.70 -12.31
N GLY A 27 -2.15 -4.76 -12.17
CA GLY A 27 -3.26 -4.63 -13.11
C GLY A 27 -2.83 -4.21 -14.52
N ILE A 28 -1.87 -3.27 -14.64
CA ILE A 28 -1.30 -2.86 -15.93
C ILE A 28 -0.56 -4.03 -16.58
N LEU A 29 0.22 -4.80 -15.83
CA LEU A 29 0.94 -5.97 -16.36
C LEU A 29 -0.01 -7.03 -16.93
N ALA A 30 -1.17 -7.24 -16.30
CA ALA A 30 -2.21 -8.13 -16.83
C ALA A 30 -2.80 -7.62 -18.16
N VAL A 31 -3.08 -6.32 -18.25
CA VAL A 31 -3.59 -5.69 -19.49
C VAL A 31 -2.57 -5.74 -20.63
N LEU A 32 -1.29 -5.45 -20.35
CA LEU A 32 -0.21 -5.53 -21.33
C LEU A 32 -0.01 -6.95 -21.88
N SER A 33 -0.40 -7.96 -21.11
CA SER A 33 -0.32 -9.37 -21.49
C SER A 33 -1.57 -9.87 -22.22
N GLY A 34 -2.50 -8.97 -22.55
CA GLY A 34 -3.73 -9.28 -23.27
C GLY A 34 -4.90 -9.76 -22.39
N GLY A 35 -4.75 -9.72 -21.07
CA GLY A 35 -5.81 -10.01 -20.11
C GLY A 35 -6.66 -8.79 -19.76
N ASN A 36 -7.70 -9.00 -18.95
CA ASN A 36 -8.43 -7.88 -18.35
C ASN A 36 -7.66 -7.29 -17.16
N PHE A 37 -8.04 -6.10 -16.70
CA PHE A 37 -7.49 -5.53 -15.46
C PHE A 37 -7.71 -6.50 -14.29
N LEU A 38 -6.64 -6.80 -13.54
CA LEU A 38 -6.59 -7.82 -12.47
C LEU A 38 -6.85 -9.27 -12.94
N ASP A 39 -6.73 -9.56 -14.23
CA ASP A 39 -6.70 -10.96 -14.67
C ASP A 39 -5.37 -11.61 -14.27
N TYR A 40 -5.36 -12.17 -13.06
CA TYR A 40 -4.17 -12.81 -12.50
C TYR A 40 -3.69 -14.01 -13.31
N GLY A 41 -4.53 -14.61 -14.15
CA GLY A 41 -4.15 -15.71 -15.02
C GLY A 41 -3.37 -15.27 -16.25
N ALA A 42 -3.47 -13.99 -16.62
CA ALA A 42 -2.81 -13.42 -17.79
C ALA A 42 -1.44 -12.81 -17.46
N LEU A 43 -0.94 -12.91 -16.22
CA LEU A 43 0.38 -12.35 -15.90
C LEU A 43 1.48 -13.03 -16.71
N PRO A 44 2.49 -12.27 -17.19
CA PRO A 44 3.59 -12.79 -18.00
C PRO A 44 4.65 -13.51 -17.14
N LEU A 45 4.21 -14.25 -16.11
CA LEU A 45 5.05 -15.02 -15.20
C LEU A 45 5.27 -16.46 -15.66
N GLY A 46 4.71 -16.84 -16.82
CA GLY A 46 4.83 -18.18 -17.39
C GLY A 46 6.27 -18.62 -17.69
N PHE A 47 7.23 -17.69 -17.75
CA PHE A 47 8.66 -18.02 -17.86
C PHE A 47 9.25 -18.60 -16.56
N PHE A 48 8.66 -18.28 -15.41
CA PHE A 48 9.14 -18.70 -14.09
C PHE A 48 8.22 -19.74 -13.43
N ILE A 49 6.97 -19.88 -13.90
CA ILE A 49 5.93 -20.69 -13.27
C ILE A 49 5.20 -21.50 -14.35
N GLU A 50 5.36 -22.83 -14.31
CA GLU A 50 4.79 -23.72 -15.33
C GLU A 50 3.29 -23.99 -15.15
N ALA A 51 2.77 -23.87 -13.92
CA ALA A 51 1.37 -24.17 -13.62
C ALA A 51 0.47 -22.91 -13.67
N PRO A 52 -0.58 -22.88 -14.52
CA PRO A 52 -1.49 -21.72 -14.60
C PRO A 52 -2.18 -21.37 -13.27
N SER A 53 -2.40 -22.36 -12.40
CA SER A 53 -2.95 -22.16 -11.05
C SER A 53 -2.01 -21.37 -10.14
N HIS A 54 -0.70 -21.59 -10.26
CA HIS A 54 0.31 -20.86 -9.48
C HIS A 54 0.44 -19.40 -9.94
N ILE A 55 0.29 -19.12 -11.23
CA ILE A 55 0.32 -17.73 -11.75
C ILE A 55 -0.80 -16.90 -11.12
N ARG A 56 -2.03 -17.46 -11.08
CA ARG A 56 -3.18 -16.81 -10.44
C ARG A 56 -2.96 -16.60 -8.93
N ALA A 57 -2.39 -17.59 -8.25
CA ALA A 57 -2.10 -17.49 -6.81
C ALA A 57 -1.07 -16.40 -6.51
N VAL A 58 0.02 -16.32 -7.28
CA VAL A 58 1.05 -15.28 -7.13
C VAL A 58 0.51 -13.90 -7.45
N GLY A 59 -0.31 -13.76 -8.50
CA GLY A 59 -0.99 -12.49 -8.80
C GLY A 59 -1.92 -12.02 -7.68
N THR A 60 -2.64 -12.95 -7.06
CA THR A 60 -3.51 -12.66 -5.90
C THR A 60 -2.68 -12.21 -4.70
N LEU A 61 -1.60 -12.94 -4.39
CA LEU A 61 -0.67 -12.59 -3.30
C LEU A 61 -0.05 -11.20 -3.51
N ALA A 62 0.34 -10.86 -4.74
CA ALA A 62 0.93 -9.56 -5.05
C ALA A 62 -0.04 -8.40 -4.75
N ILE A 63 -1.32 -8.57 -5.07
CA ILE A 63 -2.36 -7.59 -4.71
C ILE A 63 -2.59 -7.54 -3.21
N GLU A 64 -2.64 -8.69 -2.54
CA GLU A 64 -2.80 -8.75 -1.09
C GLU A 64 -1.68 -7.99 -0.36
N VAL A 65 -0.42 -8.18 -0.80
CA VAL A 65 0.73 -7.42 -0.30
C VAL A 65 0.59 -5.92 -0.59
N GLY A 66 0.22 -5.55 -1.82
CA GLY A 66 0.02 -4.15 -2.20
C GLY A 66 -1.06 -3.46 -1.36
N VAL A 67 -2.23 -4.07 -1.23
CA VAL A 67 -3.34 -3.53 -0.42
C VAL A 67 -2.96 -3.49 1.05
N THR A 68 -2.30 -4.52 1.58
CA THR A 68 -1.82 -4.55 2.98
C THR A 68 -0.88 -3.40 3.28
N LEU A 69 0.08 -3.11 2.40
CA LEU A 69 1.01 -1.98 2.57
C LEU A 69 0.28 -0.64 2.51
N GLY A 70 -0.63 -0.46 1.56
CA GLY A 70 -1.41 0.78 1.44
C GLY A 70 -2.27 1.05 2.67
N VAL A 71 -3.01 0.03 3.14
CA VAL A 71 -3.86 0.13 4.32
C VAL A 71 -3.04 0.35 5.58
N ALA A 72 -1.93 -0.40 5.77
CA ALA A 72 -1.05 -0.22 6.91
C ALA A 72 -0.46 1.20 6.95
N GLY A 73 0.01 1.72 5.81
CA GLY A 73 0.50 3.09 5.70
C GLY A 73 -0.57 4.14 6.04
N ALA A 74 -1.80 3.95 5.57
CA ALA A 74 -2.93 4.83 5.88
C ALA A 74 -3.25 4.84 7.37
N VAL A 75 -3.37 3.66 8.00
CA VAL A 75 -3.66 3.53 9.43
C VAL A 75 -2.56 4.17 10.28
N LEU A 76 -1.29 3.98 9.91
CA LEU A 76 -0.17 4.60 10.63
C LEU A 76 -0.18 6.13 10.53
N LEU A 77 -0.51 6.69 9.36
CA LEU A 77 -0.64 8.15 9.20
C LEU A 77 -1.82 8.72 9.98
N ILE A 78 -2.96 8.01 10.00
CA ILE A 78 -4.11 8.40 10.82
C ILE A 78 -3.72 8.39 12.30
N PHE A 79 -3.05 7.33 12.77
CA PHE A 79 -2.60 7.23 14.15
C PHE A 79 -1.61 8.35 14.50
N GLU A 80 -0.68 8.68 13.61
CA GLU A 80 0.25 9.79 13.78
C GLU A 80 -0.49 11.13 13.90
N ALA A 81 -1.44 11.40 13.01
CA ALA A 81 -2.23 12.63 13.01
C ALA A 81 -3.05 12.79 14.30
N LEU A 82 -3.70 11.71 14.76
CA LEU A 82 -4.47 11.72 16.01
C LEU A 82 -3.57 11.86 17.24
N SER A 83 -2.36 11.29 17.20
CA SER A 83 -1.40 11.39 18.31
C SER A 83 -0.67 12.75 18.35
N SER A 84 -0.65 13.49 17.23
CA SER A 84 -0.05 14.82 17.17
C SER A 84 -0.97 15.95 17.62
N VAL A 85 -2.29 15.71 17.70
CA VAL A 85 -3.24 16.68 18.27
C VAL A 85 -3.02 16.72 19.80
N GLY A 86 -2.29 17.74 20.24
CA GLY A 86 -2.08 18.07 21.66
C GLY A 86 -2.43 19.54 21.93
N PRO A 87 -2.46 19.99 23.20
CA PRO A 87 -2.97 21.32 23.62
C PRO A 87 -2.27 22.54 22.98
N GLU A 88 -1.18 22.32 22.25
CA GLU A 88 -0.42 23.34 21.53
C GLU A 88 -1.18 23.88 20.31
N ASP A 89 -2.07 23.07 19.71
CA ASP A 89 -2.93 23.51 18.58
C ASP A 89 -4.07 24.41 19.08
N ASP A 90 -4.64 24.14 20.26
CA ASP A 90 -5.71 24.93 20.89
C ASP A 90 -5.20 26.35 21.27
N ALA A 91 -3.98 26.44 21.81
CA ALA A 91 -3.36 27.72 22.17
C ALA A 91 -3.13 28.64 20.94
N SER A 92 -2.90 28.06 19.76
CA SER A 92 -2.72 28.83 18.52
C SER A 92 -4.03 29.31 17.88
N MET A 93 -5.17 28.73 18.29
CA MET A 93 -6.51 29.12 17.84
C MET A 93 -7.16 30.17 18.76
N GLU A 94 -6.72 30.27 20.01
CA GLU A 94 -7.15 31.33 20.94
C GLU A 94 -6.45 32.68 20.70
N ASP A 95 -5.30 32.67 20.02
CA ASP A 95 -4.52 33.87 19.68
C ASP A 95 -4.84 34.45 18.27
N ALA A 96 -5.83 33.89 17.55
CA ALA A 96 -6.24 34.29 16.19
C ALA A 96 -7.64 34.92 16.15
#